data_AF-A0A8T4FH55-F1
#
_entry.id   AF-A0A8T4FH55-F1
#
_cell.length_a   1.000
_cell.length_b   1.000
_cell.length_c   1.000
_cell.angle_alpha   90.00
_cell.angle_beta   90.00
_cell.angle_gamma   90.00
#
_symmetry.space_group_name_H-M   'P 1'
#
loop_
_entity.id
_entity.type
_entity.pdbx_description
1 polymer ?
#
loop_
_entity_poly.entity_id
_entity_poly.type
_entity_poly.pdbx_seq_one_letter_code
_entity_poly.pdbx_strand_id
1 'polypeptide(L)' 'DKGITAYITTLDIRSRFDIYIDYEDRFKVYLGDMENAGIKLSFLVGIIDRLYSNSKGTIDISDYTEATYSPR' A
#
# COMPACT_ATOMS: atom_id res chain seq x y z
N ASP A 1 -2.82 -16.87 -12.00
CA ASP A 1 -2.15 -15.68 -11.46
C ASP A 1 -3.13 -14.62 -11.01
N LYS A 2 -3.16 -14.38 -9.71
CA LYS A 2 -3.82 -13.21 -9.13
C LYS A 2 -2.78 -12.54 -8.25
N GLY A 3 -2.00 -11.63 -8.86
CA GLY A 3 -1.01 -10.82 -8.14
C GLY A 3 -1.68 -9.82 -7.20
N ILE A 4 -0.93 -8.80 -6.76
CA ILE A 4 -1.40 -7.80 -5.79
C ILE A 4 -2.71 -7.11 -6.19
N THR A 5 -2.99 -7.02 -7.49
CA THR A 5 -4.21 -6.42 -8.06
C THR A 5 -5.50 -7.13 -7.65
N ALA A 6 -5.45 -8.40 -7.23
CA ALA A 6 -6.63 -9.11 -6.76
C ALA A 6 -7.10 -8.67 -5.37
N TYR A 7 -6.23 -7.95 -4.64
CA TYR A 7 -6.45 -7.52 -3.27
C TYR A 7 -6.67 -6.01 -3.16
N ILE A 8 -6.37 -5.26 -4.21
CA ILE A 8 -6.66 -3.83 -4.31
C ILE A 8 -8.14 -3.65 -4.61
N THR A 9 -8.88 -3.03 -3.70
CA THR A 9 -10.32 -2.79 -3.85
C THR A 9 -10.60 -1.42 -4.46
N THR A 10 -9.78 -0.42 -4.14
CA THR A 10 -9.94 0.97 -4.58
C THR A 10 -8.58 1.58 -4.96
N LEU A 11 -8.61 2.47 -5.96
CA LEU A 11 -7.52 3.39 -6.31
C LEU A 11 -8.08 4.82 -6.28
N ASP A 12 -7.55 5.67 -5.40
CA ASP A 12 -7.91 7.09 -5.26
C ASP A 12 -6.71 7.95 -5.70
N ILE A 13 -6.83 8.62 -6.85
CA ILE A 13 -5.83 9.54 -7.38
C ILE A 13 -6.39 10.96 -7.27
N ARG A 14 -5.86 11.73 -6.32
CA ARG A 14 -6.27 13.12 -6.09
C ARG A 14 -5.39 14.10 -6.85
N SER A 15 -4.12 13.75 -6.97
CA SER A 15 -3.15 14.43 -7.82
C SER A 15 -2.03 13.48 -8.22
N ARG A 16 -1.09 13.93 -9.05
CA ARG A 16 0.09 13.12 -9.42
C ARG A 16 1.02 12.79 -8.25
N PHE A 17 0.87 13.47 -7.12
CA PHE A 17 1.68 13.29 -5.91
C PHE A 17 0.84 12.80 -4.72
N ASP A 18 -0.44 12.50 -4.94
CA ASP A 18 -1.37 12.12 -3.87
C ASP A 18 -2.25 10.97 -4.34
N ILE A 19 -1.72 9.75 -4.15
CA ILE A 19 -2.29 8.49 -4.62
C ILE A 19 -2.45 7.54 -3.44
N TYR A 20 -3.64 6.96 -3.32
CA TYR A 20 -3.95 5.92 -2.35
C TYR A 20 -4.50 4.67 -3.00
N ILE A 21 -4.26 3.51 -2.38
CA ILE A 21 -4.96 2.27 -2.66
C ILE A 21 -5.55 1.70 -1.38
N ASP A 22 -6.71 1.05 -1.48
CA ASP A 22 -7.24 0.23 -0.41
C ASP A 22 -6.91 -1.24 -0.68
N TYR A 23 -6.39 -1.94 0.33
CA TYR A 23 -5.96 -3.33 0.25
C TYR A 23 -6.77 -4.20 1.24
N GLU A 24 -7.52 -5.18 0.71
CA GLU A 24 -8.33 -6.16 1.45
C GLU A 24 -9.25 -5.59 2.55
N ASP A 25 -9.70 -4.34 2.43
CA ASP A 25 -10.43 -3.61 3.50
C ASP A 25 -9.68 -3.58 4.85
N ARG A 26 -8.37 -3.83 4.82
CA ARG A 26 -7.47 -3.86 5.98
C ARG A 26 -6.60 -2.63 6.04
N PHE A 27 -6.04 -2.24 4.89
CA PHE A 27 -5.07 -1.18 4.82
C PHE A 27 -5.48 -0.11 3.84
N LYS A 28 -5.43 1.13 4.29
CA LYS A 28 -5.31 2.28 3.40
C LYS A 28 -3.84 2.52 3.15
N VAL A 29 -3.41 2.49 1.90
CA VAL A 29 -1.99 2.59 1.55
C VAL A 29 -1.76 3.89 0.80
N TYR A 30 -0.82 4.70 1.28
CA TYR A 30 -0.39 5.92 0.62
C TYR A 30 0.84 5.66 -0.24
N LEU A 31 0.73 5.92 -1.55
CA LEU A 31 1.82 5.74 -2.52
C LEU A 31 2.60 7.03 -2.79
N GLY A 32 2.02 8.19 -2.46
CA GLY A 32 2.52 9.48 -2.93
C GLY A 32 2.35 9.58 -4.45
N ASP A 33 3.47 9.45 -5.17
CA ASP A 33 3.50 9.46 -6.64
C ASP A 33 3.68 8.05 -7.25
N MET A 34 3.68 8.01 -8.59
CA MET A 34 3.91 6.78 -9.37
C MET A 34 5.39 6.47 -9.58
N GLU A 35 6.33 7.28 -9.07
CA GLU A 35 7.75 6.97 -9.20
C GLU A 35 8.06 5.70 -8.42
N ASN A 36 8.81 4.79 -9.04
CA ASN A 36 9.17 3.49 -8.45
C ASN A 36 7.98 2.64 -7.98
N ALA A 37 6.78 2.83 -8.54
CA ALA A 37 5.55 2.15 -8.08
C ALA A 37 5.69 0.63 -7.99
N GLY A 38 6.39 -0.02 -8.93
CA GLY A 38 6.65 -1.47 -8.86
C GLY A 38 7.46 -1.89 -7.63
N ILE A 39 8.44 -1.08 -7.22
CA ILE A 39 9.25 -1.31 -6.02
C ILE A 39 8.40 -1.06 -4.77
N LYS A 40 7.68 0.06 -4.71
CA LYS A 40 6.77 0.40 -3.61
C LYS A 40 5.73 -0.71 -3.38
N LEU A 41 5.11 -1.22 -4.45
CA LEU A 41 4.13 -2.31 -4.36
C LEU A 41 4.76 -3.65 -3.94
N SER A 42 5.97 -3.97 -4.42
CA SER A 42 6.69 -5.16 -3.96
C SER A 42 7.04 -5.05 -2.48
N PHE A 43 7.38 -3.84 -2.03
CA PHE A 43 7.69 -3.56 -0.63
C PHE A 43 6.45 -3.68 0.27
N LEU A 44 5.30 -3.18 -0.20
CA LEU A 44 4.01 -3.35 0.48
C LEU A 44 3.69 -4.83 0.76
N VAL A 45 3.87 -5.72 -0.22
CA VAL A 45 3.64 -7.17 -0.03
C VAL A 45 4.53 -7.70 1.11
N GLY A 46 5.82 -7.36 1.09
CA GLY A 46 6.75 -7.75 2.14
C GLY A 46 6.42 -7.19 3.53
N ILE A 47 5.80 -6.01 3.62
CA ILE A 47 5.31 -5.44 4.88
C ILE A 47 4.09 -6.24 5.37
N ILE A 48 3.11 -6.49 4.50
CA ILE A 48 1.87 -7.19 4.84
C ILE A 48 2.16 -8.62 5.32
N ASP A 49 3.11 -9.31 4.69
CA ASP A 49 3.53 -10.67 5.08
C ASP A 49 4.12 -10.74 6.51
N ARG A 50 4.57 -9.60 7.06
CA ARG A 50 5.10 -9.50 8.43
C ARG A 50 4.04 -9.09 9.45
N LEU A 51 2.88 -8.62 9.00
CA LEU A 51 1.78 -8.21 9.87
C LEU A 51 0.86 -9.40 10.15
N TYR A 52 0.15 -9.36 11.28
CA TYR A 52 -0.86 -10.37 11.58
C TYR A 52 -2.01 -10.28 10.58
N SER A 53 -2.67 -11.42 10.32
CA SER A 53 -3.79 -11.50 9.36
C SER A 53 -4.96 -10.59 9.70
N ASN A 54 -5.15 -10.25 10.97
CA ASN A 54 -6.17 -9.32 11.46
C ASN A 54 -5.69 -7.87 11.58
N SER A 55 -4.42 -7.57 11.28
CA SER A 55 -3.89 -6.21 11.30
C SER A 55 -4.62 -5.32 10.29
N LYS A 56 -4.91 -4.09 10.72
CA LYS A 56 -5.56 -3.04 9.94
C LYS A 56 -4.91 -1.71 10.25
N GLY A 57 -4.99 -0.76 9.32
CA GLY A 57 -4.47 0.57 9.55
C GLY A 57 -4.10 1.31 8.28
N THR A 58 -3.12 2.21 8.40
CA THR A 58 -2.56 2.94 7.27
C THR A 58 -1.11 2.52 7.05
N ILE A 59 -0.71 2.34 5.80
CA ILE A 59 0.68 2.08 5.43
C ILE A 59 1.12 3.19 4.48
N ASP A 60 2.19 3.89 4.83
CA ASP A 60 2.86 4.85 3.97
C ASP A 60 4.03 4.15 3.27
N ILE A 61 3.99 4.11 1.94
CA ILE A 61 5.05 3.60 1.05
C ILE A 61 5.47 4.66 0.02
N SER A 62 5.29 5.95 0.34
CA SER A 62 5.62 7.05 -0.56
C SER A 62 7.11 7.17 -0.84
N ASP A 63 7.95 6.73 0.10
CA ASP A 63 9.37 6.46 -0.11
C ASP A 63 9.57 4.98 -0.48
N TYR A 64 10.42 4.69 -1.47
CA TYR A 64 10.72 3.31 -1.89
C TYR A 64 11.80 2.63 -1.01
N THR A 65 12.37 3.34 -0.04
CA THR A 65 13.42 2.87 0.87
C THR A 65 12.91 2.64 2.29
N GLU A 66 11.81 3.28 2.68
CA GLU A 66 11.22 3.17 4.01
C GLU A 66 9.69 3.17 3.96
N ALA A 67 9.05 2.63 5.00
CA ALA A 67 7.61 2.62 5.12
C ALA A 67 7.19 2.84 6.57
N THR A 68 6.07 3.52 6.75
CA THR A 68 5.47 3.74 8.08
C THR A 68 4.14 2.99 8.18
N TYR A 69 3.98 2.19 9.24
CA TYR A 69 2.72 1.53 9.56
C TYR A 69 2.07 2.19 10.78
N SER A 70 0.81 2.61 10.63
CA SER A 70 -0.03 3.16 11.69
C SER A 70 -1.23 2.25 11.95
N PRO A 71 -1.24 1.44 13.03
CA PRO A 71 -2.34 0.52 13.33
C PRO A 71 -3.63 1.27 13.69
N ARG A 72 -4.78 0.64 13.43
CA ARG A 72 -6.13 1.11 13.81
C ARG A 72 -6.86 0.10 14.69
#